data_AF-A0A838YSA9-F1
#
_entry.id   AF-A0A838YSA9-F1
#
_cell.length_a   1.000
_cell.length_b   1.000
_cell.length_c   1.000
_cell.angle_alpha   90.00
_cell.angle_beta   90.00
_cell.angle_gamma   90.00
#
_symmetry.space_group_name_H-M   'P 1'
#
loop_
_entity.id
_entity.type
_entity.pdbx_description
1 polymer ?
#
loop_
_entity_poly.entity_id
_entity_poly.type
_entity_poly.pdbx_seq_one_letter_code
_entity_poly.pdbx_strand_id
1 'polypeptide(L)'
;MEIKKRKPPGKRLIKNMPLRVKWFLSATVGMMLVGYGLSVLSEAGHLKHTNAPFLQWFLLGTYSLIMVNSGLALFGQAIIFRMKIENRKLIKNILKDRNRKNRKVLTITKIESPKTE
;
A
#
# COMPACT_ATOMS: atom_id res chain seq x y z
N MET A 1 3.02 13.44 -39.14
CA MET A 1 4.07 13.08 -38.16
C MET A 1 3.40 12.49 -36.92
N GLU A 2 3.38 11.16 -36.77
CA GLU A 2 2.83 10.51 -35.56
C GLU A 2 3.77 10.72 -34.36
N ILE A 3 3.31 11.48 -33.38
CA ILE A 3 4.05 11.70 -32.13
C ILE A 3 3.91 10.46 -31.24
N LYS A 4 4.84 9.53 -31.42
CA LYS A 4 5.02 8.37 -30.54
C LYS A 4 5.44 8.86 -29.15
N LYS A 5 4.47 9.02 -28.23
CA LYS A 5 4.71 9.39 -26.82
C LYS A 5 5.62 8.35 -26.13
N ARG A 6 6.94 8.59 -26.16
CA ARG A 6 7.94 7.82 -25.41
C ARG A 6 7.76 8.12 -23.92
N LYS A 7 7.50 7.09 -23.12
CA LYS A 7 7.40 7.23 -21.65
C LYS A 7 8.76 7.61 -21.06
N PRO A 8 8.83 8.57 -20.11
CA PRO A 8 10.09 9.11 -19.60
C PRO A 8 10.97 8.05 -18.90
N PRO A 9 12.31 8.14 -19.09
CA PRO A 9 13.28 7.08 -18.76
C PRO A 9 13.44 6.80 -17.26
N GLY A 10 13.12 7.76 -16.39
CA GLY A 10 13.28 7.64 -14.93
C GLY A 10 12.40 6.59 -14.25
N LYS A 11 11.35 6.06 -14.91
CA LYS A 11 10.47 5.02 -14.35
C LYS A 11 11.06 3.61 -14.35
N ARG A 12 12.26 3.40 -14.91
CA ARG A 12 12.85 2.06 -15.08
C ARG A 12 13.67 1.58 -13.88
N LEU A 13 14.13 2.49 -13.01
CA LEU A 13 15.11 2.16 -11.95
C LEU A 13 14.48 1.74 -10.61
N ILE A 14 13.23 2.14 -10.31
CA ILE A 14 12.52 1.70 -9.09
C ILE A 14 11.82 0.34 -9.32
N LYS A 15 12.52 -0.62 -9.96
CA LYS A 15 11.90 -1.84 -10.46
C LYS A 15 12.18 -3.09 -9.62
N ASN A 16 13.21 -3.11 -8.77
CA ASN A 16 13.70 -4.38 -8.22
C ASN A 16 13.79 -4.41 -6.68
N MET A 17 12.67 -4.17 -6.00
CA MET A 17 12.50 -4.67 -4.63
C MET A 17 11.12 -5.32 -4.53
N PRO A 18 10.98 -6.56 -4.00
CA PRO A 18 9.70 -7.22 -3.92
C PRO A 18 8.79 -6.43 -2.97
N LEU A 19 7.89 -5.64 -3.57
CA LEU A 19 6.85 -4.87 -2.88
C LEU A 19 6.02 -5.73 -1.90
N ARG A 20 5.96 -7.05 -2.14
CA ARG A 20 5.34 -8.02 -1.24
C ARG A 20 6.07 -8.13 0.10
N VAL A 21 7.41 -8.18 0.08
CA VAL A 21 8.23 -8.28 1.31
C VAL A 21 8.21 -6.96 2.06
N LYS A 22 8.30 -5.83 1.36
CA LYS A 22 8.14 -4.49 1.97
C LYS A 22 6.80 -4.34 2.67
N TRP A 23 5.72 -4.81 2.02
CA TRP A 23 4.39 -4.79 2.62
C TRP A 23 4.29 -5.69 3.85
N PHE A 24 4.71 -6.94 3.73
CA PHE A 24 4.62 -7.92 4.81
C PHE A 24 5.42 -7.47 6.03
N LEU A 25 6.65 -6.99 5.82
CA LEU A 25 7.47 -6.47 6.90
C LEU A 25 6.84 -5.25 7.57
N SER A 26 6.32 -4.29 6.81
CA SER A 26 5.62 -3.12 7.38
C SER A 26 4.35 -3.48 8.15
N ALA A 27 3.60 -4.48 7.69
CA ALA A 27 2.38 -4.94 8.34
C ALA A 27 2.72 -5.71 9.63
N THR A 28 3.66 -6.64 9.59
CA THR A 28 4.10 -7.43 10.75
C THR A 28 4.73 -6.53 11.82
N VAL A 29 5.59 -5.60 11.42
CA VAL A 29 6.22 -4.65 12.35
C VAL A 29 5.18 -3.72 12.97
N GLY A 30 4.24 -3.19 12.19
CA GLY A 30 3.15 -2.35 12.71
C GLY A 30 2.27 -3.11 13.71
N MET A 31 1.90 -4.35 13.40
CA MET A 31 1.07 -5.19 14.28
C MET A 31 1.80 -5.55 15.58
N MET A 32 3.10 -5.89 15.50
CA MET A 32 3.93 -6.15 16.69
C MET A 32 4.08 -4.91 17.57
N LEU A 33 4.28 -3.72 16.96
CA LEU A 33 4.43 -2.48 17.71
C LEU A 33 3.14 -2.09 18.45
N VAL A 34 1.97 -2.31 17.82
CA VAL A 34 0.67 -2.12 18.46
C VAL A 34 0.46 -3.09 19.60
N GLY A 35 0.77 -4.38 19.41
CA GLY A 35 0.68 -5.39 20.46
C GLY A 35 1.59 -5.08 21.65
N TYR A 36 2.83 -4.70 21.39
CA TYR A 36 3.77 -4.28 22.42
C TYR A 36 3.31 -3.01 23.15
N GLY A 37 2.80 -2.02 22.42
CA GLY A 37 2.23 -0.80 23.02
C GLY A 37 1.04 -1.09 23.94
N LEU A 38 0.18 -2.05 23.59
CA LEU A 38 -0.93 -2.50 24.44
C LEU A 38 -0.43 -3.22 25.72
N SER A 39 0.64 -4.01 25.63
CA SER A 39 1.25 -4.62 26.82
C SER A 39 1.80 -3.57 27.78
N VAL A 40 2.53 -2.58 27.26
CA VAL A 40 3.05 -1.46 28.08
C VAL A 40 1.91 -0.62 28.67
N LEU A 41 0.81 -0.43 27.93
CA LEU A 41 -0.40 0.23 28.45
C LEU A 41 -1.02 -0.55 29.62
N SER A 42 -1.09 -1.89 29.53
CA SER A 42 -1.60 -2.74 30.60
C SER A 42 -0.74 -2.65 31.86
N GLU A 43 0.57 -2.59 31.71
CA GLU A 43 1.52 -2.44 32.83
C GLU A 43 1.42 -1.05 33.48
N ALA A 44 1.26 0.00 32.67
CA ALA A 44 0.94 1.35 33.15
C ALA A 44 -0.39 1.40 33.93
N GLY A 45 -1.40 0.68 33.43
CA GLY A 45 -2.69 0.50 34.10
C GLY A 45 -2.56 -0.23 35.43
N HIS A 46 -1.70 -1.24 35.52
CA HIS A 46 -1.44 -1.94 36.78
C HIS A 46 -0.73 -1.03 37.80
N LEU A 47 0.30 -0.28 37.36
CA LEU A 47 1.04 0.68 38.20
C LEU A 47 0.15 1.79 38.79
N LYS A 48 -0.92 2.18 38.09
CA LYS A 48 -1.97 3.07 38.63
C LYS A 48 -2.58 2.54 39.92
N HIS A 49 -2.85 1.23 39.96
CA HIS A 49 -3.53 0.59 41.08
C HIS A 49 -2.61 0.35 42.27
N THR A 50 -1.29 0.41 42.07
CA THR A 50 -0.28 0.06 43.09
C THR A 50 0.32 1.27 43.82
N ASN A 51 -0.30 2.45 43.79
CA ASN A 51 0.20 3.71 44.42
C ASN A 51 1.56 4.19 43.87
N ALA A 52 1.89 3.92 42.60
CA ALA A 52 3.10 4.43 41.98
C ALA A 52 3.03 5.97 41.73
N PRO A 53 4.18 6.68 41.66
CA PRO A 53 4.25 8.12 41.44
C PRO A 53 3.43 8.59 40.24
N PHE A 54 2.70 9.72 40.40
CA PHE A 54 1.76 10.19 39.36
C PHE A 54 2.43 10.40 37.99
N LEU A 55 3.70 10.76 37.98
CA LEU A 55 4.45 10.94 36.75
C LEU A 55 4.77 9.61 36.05
N GLN A 56 5.10 8.54 36.78
CA GLN A 56 5.56 7.28 36.16
C GLN A 56 4.48 6.58 35.34
N TRP A 57 3.31 6.31 35.91
CA TRP A 57 2.19 5.70 35.19
C TRP A 57 1.65 6.58 34.05
N PHE A 58 1.65 7.91 34.20
CA PHE A 58 1.20 8.83 33.17
C PHE A 58 2.17 8.92 31.99
N LEU A 59 3.49 8.98 32.27
CA LEU A 59 4.52 8.93 31.23
C LEU A 59 4.53 7.58 30.51
N LEU A 60 4.42 6.45 31.24
CA LEU A 60 4.30 5.13 30.61
C LEU A 60 3.05 5.01 29.75
N GLY A 61 1.90 5.50 30.25
CA GLY A 61 0.64 5.53 29.51
C GLY A 61 0.76 6.38 28.23
N THR A 62 1.32 7.57 28.32
CA THR A 62 1.54 8.46 27.17
C THR A 62 2.51 7.84 26.16
N TYR A 63 3.60 7.24 26.64
CA TYR A 63 4.58 6.53 25.81
C TYR A 63 3.93 5.36 25.06
N SER A 64 3.09 4.57 25.75
CA SER A 64 2.33 3.48 25.14
C SER A 64 1.39 4.00 24.04
N LEU A 65 0.76 5.15 24.26
CA LEU A 65 -0.14 5.78 23.29
C LEU A 65 0.60 6.22 22.03
N ILE A 66 1.79 6.80 22.19
CA ILE A 66 2.67 7.19 21.08
C ILE A 66 3.09 5.96 20.30
N MET A 67 3.46 4.86 20.97
CA MET A 67 3.83 3.61 20.33
C MET A 67 2.67 2.99 19.54
N VAL A 68 1.47 2.94 20.11
CA VAL A 68 0.28 2.41 19.43
C VAL A 68 -0.08 3.26 18.20
N ASN A 69 -0.08 4.60 18.34
CA ASN A 69 -0.38 5.50 17.23
C ASN A 69 0.68 5.41 16.11
N SER A 70 1.96 5.31 16.48
CA SER A 70 3.05 5.11 15.52
C SER A 70 2.93 3.76 14.82
N GLY A 71 2.58 2.70 15.55
CA GLY A 71 2.34 1.36 15.01
C GLY A 71 1.17 1.34 14.03
N LEU A 72 0.07 2.01 14.36
CA LEU A 72 -1.10 2.19 13.49
C LEU A 72 -0.74 2.98 12.21
N ALA A 73 0.06 4.04 12.31
CA ALA A 73 0.49 4.82 11.16
C ALA A 73 1.34 3.98 10.18
N LEU A 74 2.28 3.18 10.71
CA LEU A 74 3.10 2.26 9.93
C LEU A 74 2.25 1.14 9.31
N PHE A 75 1.28 0.60 10.06
CA PHE A 75 0.34 -0.38 9.57
C PHE A 75 -0.56 0.17 8.44
N GLY A 76 -1.03 1.42 8.56
CA GLY A 76 -1.79 2.11 7.52
C GLY A 76 -1.00 2.28 6.22
N GLN A 77 0.28 2.66 6.32
CA GLN A 77 1.18 2.72 5.17
C GLN A 77 1.35 1.35 4.51
N ALA A 78 1.45 0.29 5.31
CA ALA A 78 1.47 -1.08 4.78
C ALA A 78 0.22 -1.34 3.93
N ILE A 79 -0.99 -1.12 4.46
CA ILE A 79 -2.24 -1.37 3.73
C ILE A 79 -2.27 -0.59 2.39
N ILE A 80 -1.86 0.68 2.39
CA ILE A 80 -1.80 1.49 1.17
C ILE A 80 -0.84 0.87 0.14
N PHE A 81 0.31 0.34 0.57
CA PHE A 81 1.24 -0.38 -0.31
C PHE A 81 0.61 -1.64 -0.90
N ARG A 82 -0.13 -2.44 -0.12
CA ARG A 82 -0.88 -3.61 -0.63
C ARG A 82 -1.90 -3.19 -1.68
N MET A 83 -2.72 -2.18 -1.38
CA MET A 83 -3.73 -1.67 -2.30
C MET A 83 -3.11 -1.15 -3.60
N LYS A 84 -1.98 -0.44 -3.53
CA LYS A 84 -1.26 0.01 -4.74
C LYS A 84 -0.77 -1.15 -5.61
N ILE A 85 -0.37 -2.27 -5.03
CA ILE A 85 0.04 -3.47 -5.78
C ILE A 85 -1.16 -4.10 -6.48
N GLU A 86 -2.27 -4.28 -5.75
CA GLU A 86 -3.55 -4.82 -6.25
C GLU A 86 -4.06 -3.98 -7.42
N ASN A 87 -4.19 -2.66 -7.21
CA ASN A 87 -4.68 -1.71 -8.20
C ASN A 87 -3.82 -1.67 -9.47
N ARG A 88 -2.49 -1.79 -9.34
CA ARG A 88 -1.60 -1.86 -10.51
C ARG A 88 -1.83 -3.11 -11.35
N LYS A 89 -2.20 -4.25 -10.75
CA LYS A 89 -2.53 -5.48 -11.50
C LYS A 89 -3.87 -5.33 -12.21
N LEU A 90 -4.89 -4.83 -11.51
CA LEU A 90 -6.23 -4.59 -12.08
C LEU A 90 -6.18 -3.64 -13.28
N ILE A 91 -5.53 -2.49 -13.14
CA ILE A 91 -5.38 -1.52 -14.23
C ILE A 91 -4.65 -2.14 -15.43
N LYS A 92 -3.60 -2.94 -15.22
CA LYS A 92 -2.89 -3.62 -16.31
C LYS A 92 -3.80 -4.59 -17.08
N ASN A 93 -4.62 -5.37 -16.37
CA ASN A 93 -5.54 -6.32 -16.99
C ASN A 93 -6.63 -5.59 -17.78
N ILE A 94 -7.25 -4.56 -17.19
CA ILE A 94 -8.27 -3.74 -17.85
C ILE A 94 -7.71 -3.08 -19.13
N LEU A 95 -6.49 -2.55 -19.07
CA LEU A 95 -5.84 -1.95 -20.24
C LEU A 95 -5.52 -3.00 -21.33
N LYS A 96 -5.12 -4.22 -20.94
CA LYS A 96 -4.87 -5.32 -21.88
C LYS A 96 -6.14 -5.72 -22.62
N ASP A 97 -7.26 -5.81 -21.92
CA ASP A 97 -8.55 -6.18 -22.50
C ASP A 97 -9.10 -5.10 -23.43
N ARG A 98 -8.97 -3.82 -23.05
CA ARG A 98 -9.31 -2.69 -23.94
C ARG A 98 -8.48 -2.70 -25.22
N ASN A 99 -7.17 -2.94 -25.11
CA ASN A 99 -6.30 -2.99 -26.28
C ASN A 99 -6.66 -4.16 -27.22
N ARG A 100 -7.07 -5.31 -26.67
CA ARG A 100 -7.55 -6.47 -27.44
C ARG A 100 -8.87 -6.19 -28.15
N LYS A 101 -9.82 -5.52 -27.49
CA LYS A 101 -11.09 -5.06 -28.09
C LYS A 101 -10.85 -4.06 -29.22
N ASN A 102 -10.04 -3.03 -28.99
CA ASN A 102 -9.70 -2.04 -30.02
C ASN A 102 -9.07 -2.68 -31.25
N ARG A 103 -8.17 -3.66 -31.06
CA ARG A 103 -7.54 -4.38 -32.18
C ARG A 103 -8.55 -5.17 -33.02
N LYS A 104 -9.55 -5.79 -32.38
CA LYS A 104 -10.63 -6.51 -33.09
C LYS A 104 -11.53 -5.55 -33.87
N VAL A 105 -11.91 -4.41 -33.29
CA VAL A 105 -12.72 -3.38 -33.96
C VAL A 105 -11.99 -2.85 -35.20
N LEU A 106 -10.71 -2.53 -35.09
CA LEU A 106 -9.88 -2.09 -36.21
C LEU A 106 -9.80 -3.14 -37.34
N THR A 107 -9.80 -4.43 -37.00
CA THR A 107 -9.84 -5.51 -38.01
C THR A 107 -11.18 -5.57 -38.72
N ILE A 108 -12.32 -5.41 -38.01
CA ILE A 108 -13.66 -5.45 -38.61
C ILE A 108 -13.85 -4.27 -39.59
N THR A 109 -13.52 -3.04 -39.17
CA THR A 109 -13.64 -1.86 -40.04
C THR A 109 -12.75 -1.96 -41.30
N LYS A 110 -11.60 -2.64 -41.19
CA LYS A 110 -10.70 -2.87 -42.34
C LYS A 110 -11.26 -3.90 -43.33
N ILE A 111 -12.01 -4.89 -42.84
CA ILE A 111 -12.64 -5.91 -43.68
C ILE A 111 -13.88 -5.35 -44.40
N GLU A 112 -14.58 -4.39 -43.77
CA GLU A 112 -15.79 -3.76 -44.34
C GLU A 112 -15.48 -2.67 -45.38
N SER A 113 -14.22 -2.24 -45.50
CA SER A 113 -13.76 -1.17 -46.40
C SER A 113 -12.97 -1.65 -47.64
N PRO A 114 -13.34 -2.75 -48.33
CA PRO A 114 -13.05 -2.81 -49.76
C PRO A 114 -14.20 -3.41 -50.57
N LYS A 115 -14.94 -2.50 -51.23
CA LYS A 115 -15.44 -2.53 -52.62
C LYS A 115 -16.73 -1.72 -52.72
N THR A 116 -16.63 -0.42 -52.46
CA THR A 116 -17.42 0.58 -53.20
C THR A 116 -16.61 0.92 -54.45
N GLU A 117 -16.64 0.02 -55.42
CA GLU A 117 -16.40 0.30 -56.84
C GLU A 117 -17.56 -0.29 -57.62
#